data_AF-A0AAD5M8Z0-F1
#
_entry.id   AF-A0AAD5M8Z0-F1
#
_cell.length_a   1.000
_cell.length_b   1.000
_cell.length_c   1.000
_cell.angle_alpha   90.00
_cell.angle_beta   90.00
_cell.angle_gamma   90.00
#
_symmetry.space_group_name_H-M   'P 1'
#
loop_
_entity.id
_entity.type
_entity.pdbx_description
1 polymer ?
#
loop_
_entity_poly.entity_id
_entity_poly.type
_entity_poly.pdbx_seq_one_letter_code
_entity_poly.pdbx_strand_id
1 'polypeptide(L)'
;MYASTFLFGWIAIYRTAARDKHAIVERPVMLEDASCGFGNDQASVVALHPSGLSIDITGWRLLRDDRFWYLYTTVFILVGSSLFIMANVSFIVESFGGPMQQVPSMVALFSVGNCVGRLVAGALSDHLISRCPRIYFISFASLFVAFNHALLLSLPPSLLAYPITLSGVADGVMFAVFPVLTRETFGLRHFGKNFGLISVANAMGFPLFFSPIGSYVYKASSITIDGVEKCIGDHCFRPVFLLVIALSCVALLASLRFASRQHYHALL
;
A
#
# COMPACT_ATOMS: atom_id res chain seq x y z
N MET A 1 -8.99 -1.47 27.28
CA MET A 1 -9.61 -0.96 26.04
C MET A 1 -8.96 -1.51 24.75
N TYR A 2 -8.28 -2.68 24.80
CA TYR A 2 -7.65 -3.33 23.63
C TYR A 2 -8.31 -4.65 23.23
N ALA A 3 -9.14 -5.25 24.09
CA ALA A 3 -9.85 -6.51 23.80
C ALA A 3 -11.19 -6.31 23.07
N SER A 4 -11.79 -5.12 23.19
CA SER A 4 -13.14 -4.84 22.69
C SER A 4 -13.18 -4.74 21.16
N THR A 5 -12.14 -4.17 20.55
CA THR A 5 -12.03 -4.03 19.08
C THR A 5 -11.79 -5.36 18.38
N PHE A 6 -11.08 -6.30 19.03
CA PHE A 6 -10.93 -7.67 18.53
C PHE A 6 -12.22 -8.49 18.65
N LEU A 7 -13.02 -8.29 19.71
CA LEU A 7 -14.28 -9.02 19.88
C LEU A 7 -15.36 -8.63 18.86
N PHE A 8 -15.50 -7.35 18.52
CA PHE A 8 -16.50 -6.91 17.53
C PHE A 8 -16.17 -7.41 16.12
N GLY A 9 -14.88 -7.43 15.76
CA GLY A 9 -14.42 -8.09 14.52
C GLY A 9 -14.70 -9.60 14.51
N TRP A 10 -14.47 -10.27 15.65
CA TRP A 10 -14.69 -11.72 15.79
C TRP A 10 -16.17 -12.12 15.62
N ILE A 11 -17.09 -11.36 16.22
CA ILE A 11 -18.54 -11.65 16.18
C ILE A 11 -19.13 -11.39 14.78
N ALA A 12 -18.65 -10.36 14.07
CA ALA A 12 -19.09 -10.06 12.70
C ALA A 12 -18.62 -11.13 11.68
N ILE A 13 -17.42 -11.68 11.89
CA ILE A 13 -16.83 -12.69 11.00
C ILE A 13 -17.50 -14.07 11.17
N TYR A 14 -17.88 -14.45 12.39
CA TYR A 14 -18.53 -15.76 12.64
C TYR A 14 -19.98 -15.83 12.11
N ARG A 15 -20.73 -14.73 12.15
CA ARG A 15 -22.16 -14.72 11.76
C ARG A 15 -22.41 -14.92 10.25
N THR A 16 -21.44 -14.60 9.40
CA THR A 16 -21.60 -14.70 7.93
C THR A 16 -21.06 -15.98 7.32
N ALA A 17 -20.41 -16.85 8.09
CA ALA A 17 -19.97 -18.16 7.60
C ALA A 17 -21.13 -19.17 7.42
N ALA A 18 -22.29 -18.92 8.05
CA ALA A 18 -23.43 -19.84 8.04
C ALA A 18 -24.41 -19.64 6.86
N ARG A 19 -24.26 -18.57 6.06
CA ARG A 19 -25.08 -18.31 4.87
C ARG A 19 -24.16 -17.97 3.71
N ASP A 20 -23.97 -18.89 2.78
CA ASP A 20 -24.16 -18.61 1.35
C ASP A 20 -23.93 -19.87 0.51
N LYS A 21 -25.04 -20.40 -0.03
CA LYS A 21 -25.11 -21.57 -0.93
C LYS A 21 -25.13 -21.19 -2.42
N HIS A 22 -24.82 -19.94 -2.78
CA HIS A 22 -24.89 -19.50 -4.18
C HIS A 22 -23.50 -19.08 -4.68
N ALA A 23 -22.82 -20.02 -5.34
CA ALA A 23 -21.62 -19.74 -6.12
C ALA A 23 -22.03 -19.14 -7.47
N ILE A 24 -21.56 -17.93 -7.75
CA ILE A 24 -21.60 -17.33 -9.09
C ILE A 24 -20.33 -17.79 -9.80
N VAL A 25 -20.50 -18.52 -10.90
CA VAL A 25 -19.43 -18.93 -11.82
C VAL A 25 -19.35 -17.87 -12.90
N GLU A 26 -18.26 -17.10 -12.95
CA GLU A 26 -17.98 -16.20 -14.08
C GLU A 26 -16.64 -16.53 -14.73
N ARG A 27 -16.64 -16.41 -16.07
CA ARG A 27 -15.66 -16.94 -17.03
C ARG A 27 -14.33 -16.17 -17.01
N PRO A 28 -13.20 -16.82 -17.34
CA PRO A 28 -11.90 -16.16 -17.45
C PRO A 28 -11.85 -15.23 -18.67
N VAL A 29 -11.16 -14.09 -18.49
CA VAL A 29 -10.73 -13.18 -19.55
C VAL A 29 -9.66 -13.87 -20.38
N MET A 30 -9.88 -13.96 -21.69
CA MET A 30 -8.97 -14.58 -22.66
C MET A 30 -7.69 -13.76 -22.75
N LEU A 31 -6.55 -14.40 -22.47
CA LEU A 31 -5.24 -13.96 -22.96
C LEU A 31 -5.09 -14.49 -24.38
N GLU A 32 -4.99 -13.59 -25.35
CA GLU A 32 -4.69 -13.94 -26.74
C GLU A 32 -3.15 -14.04 -26.87
N ASP A 33 -2.66 -15.27 -27.06
CA ASP A 33 -1.26 -15.55 -27.33
C ASP A 33 -0.90 -15.02 -28.72
N ALA A 34 -0.21 -13.89 -28.78
CA ALA A 34 0.44 -13.44 -30.00
C ALA A 34 1.68 -14.31 -30.30
N SER A 35 1.44 -15.48 -30.90
CA SER A 35 2.48 -16.25 -31.59
C SER A 35 2.47 -15.89 -33.08
N CYS A 36 3.64 -15.48 -33.57
CA CYS A 36 3.87 -15.13 -34.97
C CYS A 36 3.92 -16.42 -35.81
N GLY A 37 2.98 -16.61 -36.74
CA GLY A 37 3.01 -17.74 -37.68
C GLY A 37 1.97 -17.61 -38.81
N PHE A 38 2.46 -17.50 -40.05
CA PHE A 38 1.65 -17.61 -41.28
C PHE A 38 1.39 -19.10 -41.58
N GLY A 39 0.12 -19.51 -41.78
CA GLY A 39 -0.21 -20.84 -42.33
C GLY A 39 -1.70 -21.23 -42.25
N ASN A 40 -2.22 -21.74 -43.36
CA ASN A 40 -3.61 -22.09 -43.68
C ASN A 40 -4.33 -23.10 -42.75
N ASP A 41 -5.66 -22.91 -42.67
CA ASP A 41 -6.75 -23.89 -42.49
C ASP A 41 -6.45 -25.27 -41.88
N GLN A 42 -6.95 -25.51 -40.65
CA GLN A 42 -7.93 -26.57 -40.34
C GLN A 42 -8.33 -26.56 -38.87
N ALA A 43 -9.63 -26.69 -38.63
CA ALA A 43 -10.25 -26.75 -37.31
C ALA A 43 -9.83 -28.01 -36.54
N SER A 44 -9.05 -27.82 -35.48
CA SER A 44 -8.94 -28.77 -34.38
C SER A 44 -9.19 -28.01 -33.08
N VAL A 45 -10.39 -28.16 -32.52
CA VAL A 45 -10.75 -27.68 -31.19
C VAL A 45 -9.92 -28.47 -30.17
N VAL A 46 -8.75 -27.93 -29.83
CA VAL A 46 -7.98 -28.37 -28.68
C VAL A 46 -8.78 -27.97 -27.44
N ALA A 47 -9.44 -28.94 -26.83
CA ALA A 47 -10.06 -28.76 -25.52
C ALA A 47 -8.95 -28.48 -24.49
N LEU A 48 -8.71 -27.20 -24.22
CA LEU A 48 -7.82 -26.76 -23.16
C LEU A 48 -8.46 -27.12 -21.82
N HIS A 49 -7.85 -28.11 -21.18
CA HIS A 49 -8.16 -28.58 -19.84
C HIS A 49 -8.12 -27.38 -18.86
N PRO A 50 -9.17 -27.14 -18.04
CA PRO A 50 -9.18 -26.06 -17.06
C PRO A 50 -8.30 -26.45 -15.87
N SER A 51 -6.98 -26.36 -16.06
CA SER A 51 -6.01 -26.50 -14.97
C SER A 51 -5.80 -25.14 -14.33
N GLY A 52 -6.72 -24.78 -13.44
CA GLY A 52 -6.64 -23.55 -12.65
C GLY A 52 -7.60 -23.65 -11.48
N LEU A 53 -7.23 -24.45 -10.48
CA LEU A 53 -7.90 -24.53 -9.18
C LEU A 53 -8.21 -23.10 -8.70
N SER A 54 -9.48 -22.73 -8.55
CA SER A 54 -9.88 -21.41 -8.05
C SER A 54 -9.21 -21.18 -6.69
N ILE A 55 -8.17 -20.35 -6.64
CA ILE A 55 -7.46 -20.01 -5.40
C ILE A 55 -8.39 -19.14 -4.57
N ASP A 56 -9.23 -19.78 -3.76
CA ASP A 56 -10.16 -19.12 -2.85
C ASP A 56 -9.68 -19.37 -1.41
N ILE A 57 -8.81 -18.48 -0.92
CA ILE A 57 -8.30 -18.54 0.46
C ILE A 57 -9.02 -17.49 1.28
N THR A 58 -9.58 -17.87 2.44
CA THR A 58 -10.23 -16.92 3.34
C THR A 58 -10.13 -17.34 4.81
N GLY A 59 -10.48 -16.41 5.70
CA GLY A 59 -10.53 -16.61 7.15
C GLY A 59 -9.20 -17.02 7.76
N TRP A 60 -9.22 -18.07 8.58
CA TRP A 60 -8.03 -18.57 9.29
C TRP A 60 -6.91 -19.07 8.36
N ARG A 61 -7.25 -19.56 7.17
CA ARG A 61 -6.24 -20.00 6.19
C ARG A 61 -5.47 -18.81 5.61
N LEU A 62 -6.14 -17.67 5.43
CA LEU A 62 -5.50 -16.44 4.98
C LEU A 62 -4.47 -15.94 5.98
N LEU A 63 -4.82 -15.93 7.27
CA LEU A 63 -3.93 -15.46 8.34
C LEU A 63 -2.73 -16.39 8.60
N ARG A 64 -2.81 -17.64 8.15
CA ARG A 64 -1.67 -18.59 8.18
C ARG A 64 -0.80 -18.52 6.93
N ASP A 65 -1.20 -17.76 5.92
CA ASP A 65 -0.45 -17.61 4.68
C ASP A 65 0.63 -16.53 4.83
N ASP A 66 1.90 -16.89 4.58
CA ASP A 66 3.02 -15.94 4.64
C ASP A 66 2.84 -14.76 3.67
N ARG A 67 2.18 -15.00 2.52
CA ARG A 67 1.93 -13.98 1.49
C ARG A 67 1.05 -12.86 2.01
N PHE A 68 0.09 -13.19 2.87
CA PHE A 68 -0.76 -12.20 3.53
C PHE A 68 0.09 -11.27 4.40
N TRP A 69 1.00 -11.83 5.19
CA TRP A 69 1.85 -11.02 6.08
C TRP A 69 2.85 -10.15 5.32
N TYR A 70 3.44 -10.64 4.22
CA TYR A 70 4.30 -9.79 3.39
C TYR A 70 3.53 -8.58 2.82
N LEU A 71 2.35 -8.80 2.25
CA LEU A 71 1.52 -7.72 1.73
C LEU A 71 1.04 -6.79 2.86
N TYR A 72 0.59 -7.35 3.98
CA TYR A 72 0.16 -6.62 5.16
C TYR A 72 1.25 -5.68 5.68
N THR A 73 2.49 -6.17 5.84
CA THR A 73 3.62 -5.36 6.30
C THR A 73 3.96 -4.25 5.31
N THR A 74 3.95 -4.53 4.00
CA THR A 74 4.22 -3.47 2.99
C THR A 74 3.16 -2.38 3.01
N VAL A 75 1.88 -2.73 3.11
CA VAL A 75 0.76 -1.77 3.19
C VAL A 75 0.86 -0.96 4.49
N PHE A 76 1.09 -1.63 5.62
CA PHE A 76 1.27 -1.00 6.94
C PHE A 76 2.34 0.11 6.91
N ILE A 77 3.49 -0.16 6.28
CA ILE A 77 4.63 0.76 6.25
C ILE A 77 4.40 1.89 5.22
N LEU A 78 4.07 1.53 3.98
CA LEU A 78 4.06 2.49 2.86
C LEU A 78 2.84 3.41 2.91
N VAL A 79 1.65 2.85 3.13
CA VAL A 79 0.43 3.66 3.28
C VAL A 79 0.44 4.37 4.63
N GLY A 80 0.87 3.70 5.70
CA GLY A 80 0.96 4.30 7.03
C GLY A 80 1.86 5.55 7.08
N SER A 81 3.03 5.50 6.43
CA SER A 81 3.94 6.65 6.36
C SER A 81 3.41 7.80 5.50
N SER A 82 2.72 7.49 4.40
CA SER A 82 2.13 8.52 3.53
C SER A 82 0.96 9.23 4.23
N LEU A 83 0.12 8.47 4.93
CA LEU A 83 -0.95 9.02 5.79
C LEU A 83 -0.38 9.85 6.95
N PHE A 84 0.78 9.46 7.51
CA PHE A 84 1.46 10.24 8.53
C PHE A 84 1.85 11.64 8.05
N ILE A 85 2.43 11.75 6.85
CA ILE A 85 2.78 13.03 6.23
C ILE A 85 1.52 13.88 6.03
N MET A 86 0.48 13.28 5.45
CA MET A 86 -0.78 13.99 5.15
C MET A 86 -1.46 14.51 6.42
N ALA A 87 -1.51 13.71 7.49
CA ALA A 87 -2.15 14.10 8.74
C ALA A 87 -1.36 15.15 9.55
N ASN A 88 -0.04 15.21 9.37
CA ASN A 88 0.83 16.13 10.11
C ASN A 88 1.40 17.25 9.22
N VAL A 89 0.86 17.45 8.01
CA VAL A 89 1.40 18.41 7.04
C VAL A 89 1.48 19.84 7.60
N SER A 90 0.51 20.25 8.42
CA SER A 90 0.54 21.56 9.09
C SER A 90 1.72 21.69 10.05
N PHE A 91 1.95 20.67 10.89
CA PHE A 91 3.06 20.65 11.84
C PHE A 91 4.42 20.56 11.14
N ILE A 92 4.50 19.83 10.02
CA ILE A 92 5.70 19.75 9.21
C ILE A 92 6.02 21.13 8.63
N VAL A 93 5.06 21.79 7.97
CA VAL A 93 5.23 23.15 7.41
C VAL A 93 5.61 24.14 8.51
N GLU A 94 4.98 24.06 9.70
CA GLU A 94 5.27 24.94 10.83
C GLU A 94 6.69 24.72 11.36
N SER A 95 7.11 23.47 11.52
CA SER A 95 8.46 23.14 12.01
C SER A 95 9.57 23.65 11.09
N PHE A 96 9.30 23.75 9.79
CA PHE A 96 10.23 24.30 8.82
C PHE A 96 10.16 25.84 8.69
N GLY A 97 9.32 26.50 9.49
CA GLY A 97 9.12 27.95 9.44
C GLY A 97 8.36 28.43 8.20
N GLY A 98 7.62 27.53 7.54
CA GLY A 98 6.83 27.85 6.36
C GLY A 98 5.54 28.62 6.71
N PRO A 99 5.01 29.45 5.81
CA PRO A 99 3.76 30.16 6.03
C PRO A 99 2.57 29.20 6.04
N MET A 100 1.73 29.28 7.09
CA MET A 100 0.55 28.41 7.26
C MET A 100 -0.46 28.52 6.10
N GLN A 101 -0.44 29.63 5.36
CA GLN A 101 -1.29 29.85 4.19
C GLN A 101 -0.99 28.87 3.05
N GLN A 102 0.19 28.25 3.02
CA GLN A 102 0.56 27.26 2.01
C GLN A 102 0.06 25.84 2.33
N VAL A 103 -0.35 25.55 3.57
CA VAL A 103 -0.80 24.21 3.99
C VAL A 103 -1.94 23.66 3.11
N PRO A 104 -3.01 24.43 2.78
CA PRO A 104 -4.06 23.95 1.88
C PRO A 104 -3.54 23.61 0.47
N SER A 105 -2.57 24.37 -0.05
CA SER A 105 -1.93 24.08 -1.33
C SER A 105 -1.13 22.77 -1.28
N MET A 106 -0.43 22.50 -0.18
CA MET A 106 0.28 21.24 0.02
C MET A 106 -0.66 20.04 0.07
N VAL A 107 -1.81 20.17 0.75
CA VAL A 107 -2.86 19.16 0.79
C VAL A 107 -3.48 18.91 -0.60
N ALA A 108 -3.70 19.99 -1.37
CA ALA A 108 -4.17 19.89 -2.74
C ALA A 108 -3.15 19.16 -3.64
N LEU A 109 -1.86 19.50 -3.53
CA LEU A 109 -0.78 18.85 -4.25
C LEU A 109 -0.64 17.37 -3.90
N PHE A 110 -0.75 17.01 -2.62
CA PHE A 110 -0.80 15.60 -2.19
C PHE A 110 -1.96 14.86 -2.87
N SER A 111 -3.15 15.48 -2.92
CA SER A 111 -4.35 14.89 -3.54
C SER A 111 -4.21 14.72 -5.06
N VAL A 112 -3.62 15.71 -5.74
CA VAL A 112 -3.29 15.62 -7.17
C VAL A 112 -2.28 14.51 -7.41
N GLY A 113 -1.20 14.46 -6.61
CA GLY A 113 -0.21 13.39 -6.66
C GLY A 113 -0.84 12.01 -6.47
N ASN A 114 -1.77 11.87 -5.52
CA ASN A 114 -2.50 10.63 -5.28
C ASN A 114 -3.33 10.19 -6.49
N CYS A 115 -4.08 11.13 -7.08
CA CYS A 115 -4.85 10.88 -8.29
C CYS A 115 -3.95 10.40 -9.44
N VAL A 116 -2.86 11.13 -9.71
CA VAL A 116 -1.88 10.78 -10.75
C VAL A 116 -1.25 9.42 -10.46
N GLY A 117 -0.84 9.15 -9.22
CA GLY A 117 -0.26 7.89 -8.80
C GLY A 117 -1.20 6.71 -9.04
N ARG A 118 -2.49 6.86 -8.74
CA ARG A 118 -3.51 5.83 -9.00
C ARG A 118 -3.69 5.55 -10.49
N LEU A 119 -3.79 6.61 -11.30
CA LEU A 119 -3.99 6.49 -12.75
C LEU A 119 -2.77 5.86 -13.42
N VAL A 120 -1.58 6.36 -13.12
CA VAL A 120 -0.32 5.86 -13.70
C VAL A 120 -0.05 4.43 -13.25
N ALA A 121 -0.16 4.12 -11.95
CA ALA A 121 0.09 2.76 -11.48
C ALA A 121 -0.95 1.77 -12.00
N GLY A 122 -2.23 2.15 -12.07
CA GLY A 122 -3.28 1.30 -12.64
C GLY A 122 -2.98 0.97 -14.10
N ALA A 123 -2.81 2.00 -14.94
CA ALA A 123 -2.54 1.83 -16.36
C ALA A 123 -1.22 1.09 -16.63
N LEU A 124 -0.14 1.45 -15.93
CA LEU A 124 1.16 0.85 -16.11
C LEU A 124 1.19 -0.60 -15.62
N SER A 125 0.50 -0.90 -14.52
CA SER A 125 0.41 -2.26 -13.98
C SER A 125 -0.39 -3.18 -14.90
N ASP A 126 -1.43 -2.67 -15.57
CA ASP A 126 -2.19 -3.44 -16.55
C ASP A 126 -1.41 -3.64 -17.85
N HIS A 127 -0.69 -2.62 -18.33
CA HIS A 127 0.10 -2.73 -19.55
C HIS A 127 1.31 -3.66 -19.38
N LEU A 128 1.96 -3.62 -18.21
CA LEU A 128 3.15 -4.41 -17.92
C LEU A 128 2.85 -5.78 -17.30
N ILE A 129 1.59 -6.15 -17.05
CA ILE A 129 1.26 -7.46 -16.44
C ILE A 129 1.82 -8.64 -17.25
N SER A 130 1.92 -8.49 -18.57
CA SER A 130 2.47 -9.50 -19.48
C SER A 130 3.99 -9.64 -19.41
N ARG A 131 4.70 -8.65 -18.84
CA ARG A 131 6.17 -8.56 -18.81
C ARG A 131 6.75 -8.62 -17.41
N CYS A 132 6.04 -8.11 -16.41
CA CYS A 132 6.51 -8.00 -15.05
C CYS A 132 5.37 -8.32 -14.06
N PRO A 133 5.57 -9.28 -13.13
CA PRO A 133 4.65 -9.50 -12.02
C PRO A 133 4.34 -8.21 -11.27
N ARG A 134 3.05 -7.97 -10.96
CA ARG A 134 2.59 -6.75 -10.29
C ARG A 134 3.28 -6.48 -8.95
N ILE A 135 3.83 -7.51 -8.32
CA ILE A 135 4.57 -7.39 -7.07
C ILE A 135 5.82 -6.51 -7.17
N TYR A 136 6.47 -6.45 -8.33
CA TYR A 136 7.64 -5.57 -8.53
C TYR A 136 7.27 -4.08 -8.42
N PHE A 137 6.00 -3.71 -8.66
CA PHE A 137 5.52 -2.34 -8.45
C PHE A 137 5.53 -1.96 -6.96
N ILE A 138 5.29 -2.91 -6.04
CA ILE A 138 5.42 -2.67 -4.60
C ILE A 138 6.90 -2.49 -4.23
N SER A 139 7.81 -3.27 -4.82
CA SER A 139 9.25 -3.09 -4.60
C SER A 139 9.71 -1.70 -5.05
N PHE A 140 9.27 -1.26 -6.23
CA PHE A 140 9.53 0.09 -6.72
C PHE A 140 8.91 1.16 -5.81
N ALA A 141 7.66 0.98 -5.38
CA ALA A 141 7.00 1.89 -4.44
C ALA A 141 7.76 1.98 -3.10
N SER A 142 8.33 0.87 -2.62
CA SER A 142 9.13 0.85 -1.39
C SER A 142 10.40 1.70 -1.52
N LEU A 143 11.11 1.58 -2.63
CA LEU A 143 12.27 2.42 -2.94
C LEU A 143 11.88 3.89 -3.10
N PHE A 144 10.76 4.14 -3.75
CA PHE A 144 10.25 5.49 -3.98
C PHE A 144 9.86 6.19 -2.67
N VAL A 145 9.22 5.48 -1.73
CA VAL A 145 8.91 6.01 -0.39
C VAL A 145 10.19 6.29 0.40
N ALA A 146 11.18 5.40 0.35
CA ALA A 146 12.48 5.62 0.99
C ALA A 146 13.18 6.87 0.44
N PHE A 147 13.22 6.99 -0.89
CA PHE A 147 13.79 8.15 -1.58
C PHE A 147 13.05 9.44 -1.20
N ASN A 148 11.72 9.42 -1.19
CA ASN A 148 10.92 10.58 -0.80
C ASN A 148 11.18 11.04 0.65
N HIS A 149 11.34 10.10 1.59
CA HIS A 149 11.71 10.45 2.96
C HIS A 149 13.16 10.94 3.09
N ALA A 150 14.07 10.47 2.24
CA ALA A 150 15.42 11.03 2.15
C ALA A 150 15.39 12.47 1.56
N LEU A 151 14.49 12.76 0.63
CA LEU A 151 14.26 14.13 0.14
C LEU A 151 13.73 15.04 1.25
N LEU A 152 12.79 14.57 2.08
CA LEU A 152 12.29 15.34 3.24
C LEU A 152 13.40 15.70 4.25
N LEU A 153 14.46 14.89 4.33
CA LEU A 153 15.60 15.14 5.20
C LEU A 153 16.64 16.11 4.60
N SER A 154 16.67 16.25 3.27
CA SER A 154 17.75 16.97 2.56
C SER A 154 17.30 18.26 1.91
N LEU A 155 16.02 18.40 1.58
CA LEU A 155 15.50 19.57 0.89
C LEU A 155 15.26 20.76 1.83
N PRO A 156 15.50 22.00 1.35
CA PRO A 156 15.17 23.20 2.10
C PRO A 156 13.65 23.41 2.22
N PRO A 157 13.18 24.18 3.21
CA PRO A 157 11.76 24.50 3.43
C PRO A 157 11.01 25.01 2.19
N SER A 158 11.70 25.75 1.31
CA SER A 158 11.13 26.31 0.08
C SER A 158 10.72 25.26 -0.95
N LEU A 159 11.27 24.05 -0.87
CA LEU A 159 11.02 22.95 -1.80
C LEU A 159 10.15 21.84 -1.20
N LEU A 160 9.51 22.08 -0.04
CA LEU A 160 8.69 21.09 0.66
C LEU A 160 7.48 20.60 -0.16
N ALA A 161 7.02 21.38 -1.14
CA ALA A 161 5.97 20.99 -2.07
C ALA A 161 6.29 19.72 -2.87
N TYR A 162 7.56 19.53 -3.26
CA TYR A 162 8.00 18.38 -4.04
C TYR A 162 7.83 17.06 -3.28
N PRO A 163 8.43 16.85 -2.10
CA PRO A 163 8.26 15.60 -1.36
C PRO A 163 6.83 15.38 -0.89
N ILE A 164 6.05 16.43 -0.59
CA ILE A 164 4.62 16.25 -0.24
C ILE A 164 3.84 15.71 -1.44
N THR A 165 4.07 16.25 -2.63
CA THR A 165 3.44 15.76 -3.87
C THR A 165 3.85 14.32 -4.17
N LEU A 166 5.14 14.00 -4.05
CA LEU A 166 5.66 12.64 -4.26
C LEU A 166 5.11 11.65 -3.22
N SER A 167 4.89 12.07 -1.98
CA SER A 167 4.21 11.26 -0.95
C SER A 167 2.78 10.90 -1.39
N GLY A 168 2.06 11.88 -1.96
CA GLY A 168 0.75 11.66 -2.55
C GLY A 168 0.79 10.65 -3.68
N VAL A 169 1.77 10.77 -4.59
CA VAL A 169 1.98 9.80 -5.67
C VAL A 169 2.21 8.40 -5.10
N ALA A 170 3.10 8.24 -4.12
CA ALA A 170 3.41 6.96 -3.50
C ALA A 170 2.17 6.30 -2.88
N ASP A 171 1.36 7.07 -2.17
CA ASP A 171 0.09 6.62 -1.59
C ASP A 171 -0.87 6.16 -2.69
N GLY A 172 -1.00 6.96 -3.76
CA GLY A 172 -1.84 6.63 -4.90
C GLY A 172 -1.42 5.33 -5.60
N VAL A 173 -0.12 5.12 -5.81
CA VAL A 173 0.41 3.87 -6.36
C VAL A 173 0.03 2.68 -5.48
N MET A 174 0.21 2.79 -4.17
CA MET A 174 -0.14 1.71 -3.24
C MET A 174 -1.63 1.40 -3.30
N PHE A 175 -2.50 2.41 -3.21
CA PHE A 175 -3.97 2.25 -3.27
C PHE A 175 -4.48 1.67 -4.58
N ALA A 176 -3.75 1.82 -5.69
CA ALA A 176 -4.07 1.15 -6.95
C ALA A 176 -3.61 -0.33 -6.96
N VAL A 177 -2.42 -0.61 -6.43
CA VAL A 177 -1.76 -1.92 -6.59
C VAL A 177 -2.19 -2.95 -5.53
N PHE A 178 -2.31 -2.55 -4.25
CA PHE A 178 -2.59 -3.53 -3.17
C PHE A 178 -3.97 -4.22 -3.29
N PRO A 179 -5.07 -3.57 -3.72
CA PRO A 179 -6.35 -4.27 -3.91
C PRO A 179 -6.26 -5.30 -5.03
N VAL A 180 -5.57 -4.97 -6.13
CA VAL A 180 -5.37 -5.87 -7.26
C VAL A 180 -4.54 -7.08 -6.84
N LEU A 181 -3.44 -6.89 -6.11
CA LEU A 181 -2.62 -8.00 -5.61
C LEU A 181 -3.36 -8.88 -4.60
N THR A 182 -4.22 -8.29 -3.77
CA THR A 182 -5.08 -9.04 -2.84
C THR A 182 -6.00 -9.98 -3.62
N ARG A 183 -6.62 -9.46 -4.68
CA ARG A 183 -7.53 -10.21 -5.55
C ARG A 183 -6.80 -11.32 -6.31
N GLU A 184 -5.64 -11.02 -6.88
CA GLU A 184 -4.83 -11.98 -7.65
C GLU A 184 -4.25 -13.09 -6.77
N THR A 185 -3.87 -12.78 -5.52
CA THR A 185 -3.20 -13.75 -4.63
C THR A 185 -4.18 -14.64 -3.85
N PHE A 186 -5.33 -14.11 -3.44
CA PHE A 186 -6.25 -14.79 -2.52
C PHE A 186 -7.63 -15.11 -3.11
N GLY A 187 -7.88 -14.69 -4.34
CA GLY A 187 -9.12 -14.96 -5.07
C GLY A 187 -10.16 -13.85 -5.01
N LEU A 188 -11.07 -13.90 -5.97
CA LEU A 188 -12.18 -12.95 -6.13
C LEU A 188 -13.36 -13.25 -5.20
N ARG A 189 -13.63 -14.53 -4.91
CA ARG A 189 -14.87 -14.96 -4.25
C ARG A 189 -15.07 -14.38 -2.86
N HIS A 190 -13.99 -14.22 -2.11
CA HIS A 190 -13.99 -13.64 -0.76
C HIS A 190 -13.19 -12.34 -0.69
N PHE A 191 -13.06 -11.63 -1.82
CA PHE A 191 -12.22 -10.45 -1.94
C PHE A 191 -12.53 -9.39 -0.87
N GLY A 192 -13.81 -9.06 -0.65
CA GLY A 192 -14.19 -8.04 0.34
C GLY A 192 -13.70 -8.36 1.77
N LYS A 193 -13.72 -9.63 2.18
CA LYS A 193 -13.21 -10.06 3.50
C LYS A 193 -11.69 -9.95 3.56
N ASN A 194 -11.00 -10.44 2.54
CA ASN A 194 -9.53 -10.46 2.49
C ASN A 194 -8.96 -9.03 2.38
N PHE A 195 -9.57 -8.19 1.54
CA PHE A 195 -9.26 -6.77 1.40
C PHE A 195 -9.51 -6.00 2.69
N GLY A 196 -10.63 -6.28 3.39
CA GLY A 196 -10.91 -5.69 4.69
C GLY A 196 -9.82 -6.00 5.72
N LEU A 197 -9.37 -7.26 5.78
CA LEU A 197 -8.27 -7.67 6.67
C LEU A 197 -6.94 -7.00 6.34
N ILE A 198 -6.60 -6.83 5.07
CA ILE A 198 -5.39 -6.09 4.68
C ILE A 198 -5.54 -4.60 4.97
N SER A 199 -6.74 -4.03 4.81
CA SER A 199 -7.01 -2.62 5.10
C SER A 199 -6.87 -2.28 6.59
N VAL A 200 -6.95 -3.27 7.49
CA VAL A 200 -6.58 -3.10 8.90
C VAL A 200 -5.13 -2.64 9.04
N ALA A 201 -4.23 -3.02 8.13
CA ALA A 201 -2.86 -2.53 8.10
C ALA A 201 -2.79 -1.00 8.01
N ASN A 202 -3.69 -0.35 7.26
CA ASN A 202 -3.74 1.12 7.16
C ASN A 202 -4.20 1.75 8.48
N ALA A 203 -5.23 1.16 9.10
CA ALA A 203 -5.79 1.61 10.37
C ALA A 203 -4.83 1.37 11.55
N MET A 204 -3.95 0.37 11.46
CA MET A 204 -2.90 0.14 12.45
C MET A 204 -1.64 0.95 12.16
N GLY A 205 -1.26 1.07 10.88
CA GLY A 205 -0.03 1.73 10.45
C GLY A 205 0.01 3.19 10.85
N PHE A 206 -0.92 4.01 10.36
CA PHE A 206 -0.89 5.44 10.69
C PHE A 206 -1.37 5.72 12.14
N PRO A 207 -2.62 5.42 12.52
CA PRO A 207 -3.15 5.81 13.83
C PRO A 207 -2.45 5.17 15.03
N LEU A 208 -2.07 3.88 14.97
CA LEU A 208 -1.54 3.16 16.12
C LEU A 208 -0.01 3.12 16.18
N PHE A 209 0.68 3.29 15.05
CA PHE A 209 2.14 3.20 15.01
C PHE A 209 2.79 4.55 14.69
N PHE A 210 2.56 5.12 13.50
CA PHE A 210 3.25 6.36 13.11
C PHE A 210 2.79 7.59 13.88
N SER A 211 1.49 7.74 14.14
CA SER A 211 0.93 8.89 14.85
C SER A 211 1.48 9.04 16.29
N PRO A 212 1.46 8.01 17.16
CA PRO A 212 2.00 8.14 18.52
C PRO A 212 3.53 8.31 18.51
N ILE A 213 4.26 7.66 17.61
CA ILE A 213 5.71 7.87 17.48
C ILE A 213 6.01 9.31 17.07
N GLY A 214 5.31 9.84 16.06
CA GLY A 214 5.47 11.22 15.62
C GLY A 214 5.10 12.23 16.70
N SER A 215 4.00 12.00 17.41
CA SER A 215 3.58 12.83 18.55
C SER A 215 4.61 12.83 19.68
N TYR A 216 5.16 11.65 20.01
CA TYR A 216 6.19 11.51 21.03
C TYR A 216 7.47 12.27 20.65
N VAL A 217 7.96 12.09 19.42
CA VAL A 217 9.15 12.79 18.93
C VAL A 217 8.92 14.30 18.91
N TYR A 218 7.78 14.75 18.38
CA TYR A 218 7.45 16.17 18.29
C TYR A 218 7.42 16.82 19.68
N LYS A 219 6.78 16.16 20.64
CA LYS A 219 6.70 16.64 22.02
C LYS A 219 8.05 16.59 22.76
N ALA A 220 8.89 15.61 22.47
CA ALA A 220 10.22 15.53 23.06
C ALA A 220 11.14 16.69 22.63
N SER A 221 10.85 17.31 21.49
CA SER A 221 11.63 18.41 20.91
C SER A 221 10.89 19.76 20.92
N SER A 222 9.69 19.82 21.52
CA SER A 222 8.89 21.04 21.52
C SER A 222 9.34 22.03 22.59
N ILE A 223 9.18 23.31 22.28
CA ILE A 223 9.35 24.44 23.17
C ILE A 223 8.02 25.19 23.29
N THR A 224 7.75 25.77 24.45
CA THR A 224 6.52 26.54 24.65
C THR A 224 6.72 27.96 24.09
N ILE A 225 6.00 28.28 23.01
CA ILE A 225 5.96 29.62 22.41
C ILE A 225 4.51 30.10 22.50
N ASP A 226 4.29 31.27 23.11
CA ASP A 226 2.94 31.85 23.31
C ASP A 226 1.94 30.93 24.03
N GLY A 227 2.45 30.11 24.98
CA GLY A 227 1.64 29.15 25.72
C GLY A 227 1.28 27.88 24.93
N VAL A 228 1.80 27.71 23.71
CA VAL A 228 1.58 26.53 22.85
C VAL A 228 2.90 25.76 22.69
N GLU A 229 2.85 24.44 22.87
CA GLU A 229 3.99 23.55 22.61
C GLU A 229 4.23 23.45 21.08
N LYS A 230 5.32 24.05 20.59
CA LYS A 230 5.71 24.03 19.17
C LYS A 230 7.12 23.50 19.00
N CYS A 231 7.37 22.72 17.97
CA CYS A 231 8.71 22.27 17.62
C CYS A 231 9.18 22.99 16.36
N ILE A 232 10.36 23.61 16.39
CA ILE A 232 10.93 24.39 15.29
C ILE A 232 12.28 23.80 14.90
N GLY A 233 12.43 23.43 13.64
CA GLY A 233 13.65 22.88 13.06
C GLY A 233 13.45 21.52 12.39
N ASP A 234 14.48 21.05 11.70
CA ASP A 234 14.51 19.74 11.02
C ASP A 234 14.45 18.57 12.02
N HIS A 235 15.01 18.76 13.21
CA HIS A 235 15.10 17.74 14.26
C HIS A 235 13.72 17.25 14.76
N CYS A 236 12.66 18.01 14.57
CA CYS A 236 11.29 17.67 14.99
C CYS A 236 10.74 16.40 14.34
N PHE A 237 11.02 16.19 13.05
CA PHE A 237 10.51 15.04 12.29
C PHE A 237 11.63 14.14 11.74
N ARG A 238 12.89 14.58 11.82
CA ARG A 238 14.06 13.82 11.38
C ARG A 238 14.11 12.36 11.84
N PRO A 239 13.91 12.00 13.12
CA PRO A 239 13.96 10.60 13.52
C PRO A 239 12.78 9.79 12.98
N VAL A 240 11.61 10.40 12.77
CA VAL A 240 10.46 9.72 12.15
C VAL A 240 10.75 9.43 10.68
N PHE A 241 11.32 10.39 9.94
CA PHE A 241 11.70 10.17 8.54
C PHE A 241 12.79 9.11 8.40
N LEU A 242 13.80 9.09 9.29
CA LEU A 242 14.81 8.03 9.33
C LEU A 242 14.21 6.65 9.65
N LEU A 243 13.25 6.60 10.59
CA LEU A 243 12.51 5.38 10.90
C LEU A 243 11.76 4.87 9.67
N VAL A 244 11.08 5.74 8.93
CA VAL A 244 10.37 5.35 7.71
C VAL A 244 11.34 4.83 6.65
N ILE A 245 12.52 5.45 6.47
CA ILE A 245 13.52 4.95 5.52
C ILE A 245 13.95 3.53 5.90
N ALA A 246 14.26 3.29 7.18
CA ALA A 246 14.63 1.96 7.67
C ALA A 246 13.49 0.94 7.47
N LEU A 247 12.25 1.31 7.77
CA LEU A 247 11.08 0.46 7.56
C LEU A 247 10.80 0.23 6.07
N SER A 248 11.09 1.19 5.20
CA SER A 248 10.95 1.04 3.74
C SER A 248 11.91 -0.01 3.19
N CYS A 249 13.10 -0.16 3.77
CA CYS A 249 14.00 -1.29 3.46
C CYS A 249 13.38 -2.63 3.89
N VAL A 250 12.70 -2.69 5.03
CA VAL A 250 11.97 -3.89 5.47
C VAL A 250 10.81 -4.21 4.51
N ALA A 251 10.05 -3.19 4.09
CA ALA A 251 8.99 -3.33 3.09
C ALA A 251 9.54 -3.83 1.75
N LEU A 252 10.69 -3.31 1.32
CA LEU A 252 11.38 -3.77 0.12
C LEU A 252 11.74 -5.26 0.23
N LEU A 253 12.40 -5.66 1.33
CA LEU A 253 12.74 -7.08 1.56
C LEU A 253 11.49 -7.98 1.60
N ALA A 254 10.42 -7.55 2.27
CA ALA A 254 9.15 -8.27 2.30
C ALA A 254 8.55 -8.42 0.89
N SER A 255 8.56 -7.36 0.08
CA SER A 255 8.06 -7.39 -1.30
C SER A 255 8.89 -8.31 -2.21
N LEU A 256 10.22 -8.32 -2.08
CA LEU A 256 11.11 -9.20 -2.84
C LEU A 256 10.92 -10.67 -2.44
N ARG A 257 10.75 -10.93 -1.13
CA ARG A 257 10.41 -12.28 -0.64
C ARG A 257 9.06 -12.73 -1.17
N PHE A 258 8.07 -11.85 -1.17
CA PHE A 258 6.76 -12.16 -1.73
C PHE A 258 6.84 -12.45 -3.24
N ALA A 259 7.62 -11.67 -3.98
CA ALA A 259 7.88 -11.92 -5.41
C ALA A 259 8.54 -13.29 -5.65
N SER A 260 9.57 -13.64 -4.86
CA SER A 260 10.24 -14.94 -4.97
C SER A 260 9.29 -16.12 -4.72
N ARG A 261 8.38 -15.98 -3.75
CA ARG A 261 7.36 -16.99 -3.42
C ARG A 261 6.32 -17.13 -4.53
N GLN A 262 5.89 -16.02 -5.13
CA GLN A 262 4.96 -16.06 -6.27
C GLN A 262 5.60 -16.70 -7.50
N HIS A 263 6.86 -16.37 -7.79
CA HIS A 263 7.56 -16.94 -8.94
C HIS A 263 7.76 -18.46 -8.82
N TYR A 264 8.00 -18.96 -7.60
CA TYR A 264 8.12 -20.39 -7.33
C TYR A 264 6.82 -21.17 -7.66
N HIS A 265 5.66 -20.59 -7.35
CA HIS A 265 4.36 -21.20 -7.67
C HIS A 265 3.99 -21.13 -9.15
N ALA A 266 4.59 -20.23 -9.93
CA ALA A 266 4.36 -20.16 -11.37
C ALA A 266 5.18 -21.21 -12.17
N LEU A 267 6.16 -21.85 -11.54
CA LEU A 267 7.03 -22.87 -12.15
C LEU A 267 6.58 -24.31 -11.86
N LEU A 268 5.58 -24.50 -10.99
CA LEU A 268 4.99 -25.79 -10.62
C LEU A 268 3.62 -25.95 -11.28
#